data_AF-A0A519HEV5-F1
#
_entry.id   AF-A0A519HEV5-F1
#
_cell.length_a   1.000
_cell.length_b   1.000
_cell.length_c   1.000
_cell.angle_alpha   90.00
_cell.angle_beta   90.00
_cell.angle_gamma   90.00
#
_symmetry.space_group_name_H-M   'P 1'
#
loop_
_entity.id
_entity.type
_entity.pdbx_description
1 polymer ?
#
loop_
_entity_poly.entity_id
_entity_poly.type
_entity_poly.pdbx_seq_one_letter_code
_entity_poly.pdbx_strand_id
1 'polypeptide(L)' 'MTPHITFIEGGNALSDFRARQFLPQLQAIHERIVGISARHVHLVATDAEPDAAGRERLAAL' A
#
# COMPACT_ATOMS: atom_id res chain seq x y z
N MET A 1 -15.16 -22.04 5.00
CA MET A 1 -13.84 -21.59 5.48
C MET A 1 -13.73 -20.11 5.13
N THR A 2 -13.42 -19.25 6.09
CA THR A 2 -13.26 -17.80 5.86
C THR A 2 -11.76 -17.53 5.72
N PRO A 3 -11.27 -16.98 4.61
CA PRO A 3 -9.84 -16.73 4.43
C PRO A 3 -9.36 -15.67 5.44
N HIS A 4 -8.21 -15.92 6.05
CA HIS A 4 -7.49 -14.95 6.86
C HIS A 4 -6.67 -14.04 5.93
N ILE A 5 -6.97 -12.75 5.93
CA ILE A 5 -6.27 -11.77 5.09
C ILE A 5 -5.25 -11.03 5.95
N THR A 6 -3.98 -11.14 5.58
CA THR A 6 -2.88 -10.36 6.16
C THR A 6 -2.48 -9.27 5.18
N PHE A 7 -2.36 -8.04 5.68
CA PHE A 7 -1.90 -6.88 4.93
C PHE A 7 -0.43 -6.61 5.24
N ILE A 8 0.39 -6.45 4.21
CA ILE A 8 1.83 -6.19 4.34
C ILE A 8 2.12 -4.88 3.64
N GLU A 9 2.67 -3.91 4.37
CA GLU A 9 3.06 -2.62 3.81
C GLU A 9 4.34 -2.78 2.98
N GLY A 10 4.26 -2.42 1.70
CA GLY A 10 5.39 -2.41 0.79
C GLY A 10 6.02 -1.03 0.64
N GLY A 11 6.94 -0.91 -0.32
CA GLY A 11 7.66 0.33 -0.61
C GLY A 11 6.80 1.44 -1.24
N ASN A 12 7.46 2.58 -1.47
CA ASN A 12 6.85 3.73 -2.13
C ASN A 12 6.35 3.34 -3.54
N ALA A 13 5.06 3.53 -3.80
CA ALA A 13 4.43 3.23 -5.08
C ALA A 13 4.42 4.44 -6.03
N LEU A 14 4.81 5.62 -5.55
CA LEU A 14 4.76 6.85 -6.32
C LEU A 14 6.05 7.65 -6.14
N SER A 15 6.85 7.72 -7.21
CA SER A 15 8.03 8.59 -7.20
C SER A 15 7.62 10.06 -7.08
N ASP A 16 8.49 10.88 -6.48
CA ASP A 16 8.27 12.33 -6.34
C ASP A 16 7.95 13.01 -7.68
N PHE A 17 8.60 12.56 -8.75
CA PHE A 17 8.34 13.04 -10.10
C PHE A 17 6.88 12.77 -10.52
N ARG A 18 6.39 11.54 -10.35
CA ARG A 18 5.01 11.17 -10.66
C ARG A 18 4.02 11.90 -9.75
N ALA A 19 4.33 12.02 -8.46
CA ALA A 19 3.49 12.75 -7.50
C ALA A 19 3.29 14.22 -7.93
N ARG A 20 4.37 14.90 -8.35
CA ARG A 20 4.31 16.28 -8.87
C ARG A 20 3.51 16.38 -10.17
N GLN A 21 3.54 15.36 -11.03
CA GLN A 21 2.74 15.33 -12.27
C GLN A 21 1.24 15.13 -12.02
N PHE A 22 0.87 14.39 -10.97
CA PHE A 22 -0.54 14.16 -10.62
C PHE A 22 -1.15 15.31 -9.82
N LEU A 23 -0.36 16.06 -9.06
CA LEU A 23 -0.86 17.13 -8.20
C LEU A 23 -1.74 18.17 -8.93
N PRO A 24 -1.39 18.69 -10.12
CA PRO A 24 -2.27 19.62 -10.85
C PRO A 24 -3.62 19.01 -11.24
N GLN A 25 -3.64 17.72 -11.59
CA GLN A 25 -4.87 17.02 -11.96
C GLN A 25 -5.78 16.84 -10.74
N LEU A 26 -5.20 16.58 -9.56
CA LEU A 26 -5.94 16.48 -8.30
C LEU A 26 -6.44 17.85 -7.85
N GLN A 27 -5.64 18.90 -8.00
CA GLN A 27 -6.03 20.27 -7.66
C GLN A 27 -7.17 20.79 -8.55
N ALA A 28 -7.26 20.33 -9.80
CA ALA A 28 -8.40 20.61 -10.66
C ALA A 28 -9.72 20.02 -10.12
N ILE A 29 -9.66 18.97 -9.29
CA ILE A 29 -10.82 18.41 -8.58
C ILE A 29 -11.05 19.18 -7.27
N HIS A 30 -9.99 19.39 -6.48
CA HIS A 30 -10.06 20.20 -5.27
C HIS A 30 -8.71 20.88 -4.97
N GLU A 31 -8.70 22.22 -5.02
CA GLU A 31 -7.51 23.07 -4.85
C GLU A 31 -6.72 22.90 -3.55
N ARG A 32 -7.34 22.36 -2.48
CA ARG A 32 -6.71 22.16 -1.18
C ARG A 32 -5.84 20.89 -1.12
N ILE A 33 -5.79 20.10 -2.18
CA ILE A 33 -4.88 18.97 -2.28
C ILE A 33 -3.47 19.53 -2.50
N VAL A 34 -2.61 19.37 -1.48
CA VAL A 34 -1.24 19.91 -1.46
C VAL A 34 -0.16 18.86 -1.79
N GLY A 35 -0.55 17.59 -1.89
CA GLY A 35 0.37 16.50 -2.17
C GLY A 35 -0.33 15.16 -2.29
N ILE A 36 0.39 14.17 -2.78
CA ILE A 36 -0.04 12.78 -2.87
C ILE A 36 1.15 11.87 -2.56
N SER A 37 0.91 10.85 -1.75
CA SER A 37 1.83 9.74 -1.53
C SER A 37 1.09 8.43 -1.77
N ALA A 38 1.83 7.40 -2.15
CA ALA A 38 1.26 6.06 -2.31
C ALA A 38 2.27 5.01 -1.86
N ARG A 39 1.78 3.88 -1.36
CA ARG A 39 2.58 2.71 -1.02
C ARG A 39 1.96 1.46 -1.61
N HIS A 40 2.79 0.50 -1.93
CA HIS A 40 2.31 -0.84 -2.25
C HIS A 40 1.76 -1.48 -0.97
N VAL A 41 0.69 -2.24 -1.12
CA VAL A 41 0.15 -3.09 -0.04
C VAL A 41 -0.06 -4.47 -0.62
N HIS A 42 0.59 -5.47 -0.04
CA HIS A 42 0.46 -6.85 -0.43
C HIS A 42 -0.60 -7.52 0.45
N LEU A 43 -1.59 -8.15 -0.18
CA LEU A 43 -2.65 -8.89 0.53
C LEU A 43 -2.37 -10.38 0.40
N VAL A 44 -2.23 -11.05 1.54
CA VAL A 44 -1.98 -12.50 1.60
C VAL A 44 -3.19 -13.16 2.22
N ALA A 45 -3.86 -14.00 1.45
CA ALA A 45 -4.99 -14.81 1.92
C ALA A 45 -4.50 -16.21 2.30
N THR A 46 -4.75 -16.62 3.54
CA THR A 46 -4.41 -17.94 4.08
C THR A 46 -5.63 -18.63 4.67
N ASP A 47 -5.65 -19.96 4.68
CA ASP A 47 -6.75 -20.74 5.26
C ASP A 47 -6.76 -20.71 6.80
N ALA A 48 -5.63 -20.37 7.42
CA ALA A 48 -5.46 -20.20 8.86
C ALA A 48 -4.59 -18.96 9.16
N GLU A 49 -4.71 -18.39 10.35
CA GLU A 49 -3.89 -17.25 10.75
C GLU A 49 -2.40 -17.63 10.79
N PRO A 50 -1.52 -16.86 10.11
CA PRO A 50 -0.09 -17.14 10.14
C PRO A 50 0.48 -16.89 11.55
N ASP A 51 1.31 -17.82 12.02
CA ASP A 51 2.04 -17.69 13.26
C ASP A 51 3.11 -16.58 13.18
N ALA A 52 3.79 -16.30 14.29
CA ALA A 52 4.76 -15.20 14.36
C ALA A 52 5.90 -15.34 13.33
N ALA A 53 6.44 -16.55 13.16
CA ALA A 53 7.49 -16.82 12.17
C ALA A 53 6.98 -16.68 10.73
N GLY A 54 5.74 -17.10 10.46
CA GLY A 54 5.06 -16.91 9.19
C GLY A 54 4.88 -15.43 8.86
N ARG A 55 4.48 -14.61 9.84
CA ARG A 55 4.35 -13.16 9.67
C ARG A 55 5.69 -12.48 9.38
N GLU A 56 6.76 -12.84 10.08
CA GLU A 56 8.10 -12.30 9.81
C GLU A 56 8.58 -12.64 8.40
N ARG A 57 8.35 -13.88 7.94
CA ARG A 57 8.72 -14.29 6.59
C ARG A 57 7.93 -13.54 5.52
N LEU A 58 6.64 -13.32 5.76
CA LEU A 58 5.79 -12.54 4.87
C LEU A 58 6.21 -11.06 4.81
N ALA A 59 6.68 -10.49 5.92
CA ALA A 59 7.18 -9.12 5.96
C ALA A 59 8.51 -8.92 5.23
N ALA A 60 9.23 -9.98 4.88
CA ALA A 60 10.49 -9.94 4.14
C ALA A 60 10.33 -10.02 2.61
N LEU A 61 9.09 -10.01 2.10
CA LEU A 61 8.76 -9.95 0.67
C LEU A 61 9.00 -8.55 0.10
#